data_AF-A0A124JVB6-F1
#
_entry.id   AF-A0A124JVB6-F1
#
_cell.length_a   1.000
_cell.length_b   1.000
_cell.length_c   1.000
_cell.angle_alpha   90.00
_cell.angle_beta   90.00
_cell.angle_gamma   90.00
#
_symmetry.space_group_name_H-M   'P 1'
#
loop_
_entity.id
_entity.type
_entity.pdbx_description
1 polymer ?
#
loop_
_entity_poly.entity_id
_entity_poly.type
_entity_poly.pdbx_seq_one_letter_code
_entity_poly.pdbx_strand_id
1 'polypeptide(L)'
;MNAALLLEHYQHIAEAPDAIARLRRFILDLAVRGKLVEQDPNDEPASELLKRSQKRALTGRKAAMQDVMAEAPYDLPSSWSWVPVSAAFQYDAGRKVEPKALRSDAWLLELEDIEKDTGRLLNRSLVSERSPQSTKSEFTAGDILYGKLRPYLNKVIVAGEGGYSTTEIVALRPLVDAYAPYCALAFRRPDYVDYVSRLGQGTKMPRLRTEDALISPFPLPPLAEQHRIVAKVDELMSLCDQLEAARAERETGRDKLTLSTLAKLNQPDPETFAADASFALEHLEPLTKRTDQIKQLRQTILNLAVRGKLVARVAGEGSVSELLDSLRDIGPLQGRGRRAPSGGRLETSEFYLDIPPHWSWARIHELGITQTGTSPSSSNADLFGNFIPFVKPGDLDGASISYDGPGLSEEGVGHSRLAPAGTVMMVCIGATLGKVNVTDRDVCFNQQINSVTPHVRDIARFLAIAFKASGFQSLAWSKAGTGTLPIISKGKWEVLPVPLPPLAEQHRIVAKVDELMALCDQLEASLTEGEQTRSKLLEAVLHEALEPGLAA
;
A
#
# COMPACT_ATOMS: atom_id res chain seq x y z
N MET A 1 -1.83 34.30 -9.57
CA MET A 1 -1.01 33.10 -9.27
C MET A 1 -1.88 32.08 -8.53
N ASN A 2 -1.80 30.75 -8.72
CA ASN A 2 -0.60 29.96 -9.04
C ASN A 2 -0.88 28.61 -9.76
N ALA A 3 -1.86 28.53 -10.68
CA ALA A 3 -2.07 27.31 -11.50
C ALA A 3 -0.86 26.98 -12.40
N ALA A 4 -0.08 27.99 -12.80
CA ALA A 4 1.14 27.83 -13.58
C ALA A 4 2.25 27.08 -12.80
N LEU A 5 2.47 27.39 -11.53
CA LEU A 5 3.46 26.71 -10.68
C LEU A 5 3.09 25.23 -10.44
N LEU A 6 1.79 24.95 -10.28
CA LEU A 6 1.30 23.58 -10.18
C LEU A 6 1.58 22.79 -11.45
N LEU A 7 1.36 23.39 -12.63
CA LEU A 7 1.64 22.77 -13.93
C LEU A 7 3.15 22.62 -14.19
N GLU A 8 3.95 23.61 -13.78
CA GLU A 8 5.41 23.61 -13.89
C GLU A 8 6.04 22.48 -13.08
N HIS A 9 5.56 22.27 -11.84
CA HIS A 9 6.08 21.21 -10.98
C HIS A 9 5.27 19.91 -11.05
N TYR A 10 4.24 19.85 -11.90
CA TYR A 10 3.32 18.72 -11.97
C TYR A 10 4.05 17.39 -12.21
N GLN A 11 5.01 17.36 -13.14
CA GLN A 11 5.73 16.12 -13.46
C GLN A 11 6.50 15.54 -12.27
N HIS A 12 7.03 16.39 -11.39
CA HIS A 12 7.78 15.97 -10.21
C HIS A 12 6.86 15.53 -9.06
N ILE A 13 5.67 16.11 -9.00
CA ILE A 13 4.71 15.91 -7.93
C ILE A 13 3.74 14.75 -8.24
N ALA A 14 3.43 14.49 -9.51
CA ALA A 14 2.47 13.50 -9.99
C ALA A 14 2.83 12.05 -9.60
N GLU A 15 4.11 11.79 -9.32
CA GLU A 15 4.55 10.46 -8.89
C GLU A 15 4.43 10.22 -7.39
N ALA A 16 4.08 11.24 -6.59
CA ALA A 16 3.80 11.05 -5.17
C ALA A 16 2.60 10.09 -4.97
N PRO A 17 2.56 9.34 -3.87
CA PRO A 17 1.35 8.65 -3.43
C PRO A 17 0.21 9.67 -3.28
N ASP A 18 -0.98 9.33 -3.77
CA ASP A 18 -2.19 10.16 -3.71
C ASP A 18 -2.10 11.54 -4.41
N ALA A 19 -1.08 11.79 -5.24
CA ALA A 19 -0.88 13.08 -5.91
C ALA A 19 -2.11 13.54 -6.71
N ILE A 20 -2.67 12.62 -7.50
CA ILE A 20 -3.83 12.89 -8.36
C ILE A 20 -5.07 13.15 -7.49
N ALA A 21 -5.29 12.37 -6.43
CA ALA A 21 -6.40 12.58 -5.52
C ALA A 21 -6.34 13.96 -4.84
N ARG A 22 -5.16 14.36 -4.37
CA ARG A 22 -4.93 15.69 -3.79
C ARG A 22 -5.08 16.81 -4.82
N LEU A 23 -4.65 16.59 -6.06
CA LEU A 23 -4.86 17.53 -7.16
C LEU A 23 -6.35 17.75 -7.47
N ARG A 24 -7.14 16.67 -7.56
CA ARG A 24 -8.60 16.77 -7.75
C ARG A 24 -9.24 17.60 -6.64
N ARG A 25 -8.87 17.34 -5.39
CA ARG A 25 -9.32 18.11 -4.21
C ARG A 25 -8.98 19.60 -4.35
N PHE A 26 -7.76 19.90 -4.77
CA PHE A 26 -7.25 21.26 -4.94
C PHE A 26 -7.94 22.01 -6.09
N ILE A 27 -8.19 21.35 -7.23
CA ILE A 27 -8.95 21.93 -8.35
C ILE A 27 -10.34 22.38 -7.87
N LEU A 28 -11.04 21.52 -7.11
CA LEU A 28 -12.35 21.85 -6.56
C LEU A 28 -12.31 23.01 -5.56
N ASP A 29 -11.26 23.10 -4.74
CA ASP A 29 -11.09 24.19 -3.77
C ASP A 29 -10.81 25.54 -4.48
N LEU A 30 -9.96 25.56 -5.52
CA LEU A 30 -9.77 26.76 -6.36
C LEU A 30 -11.05 27.19 -7.08
N ALA A 31 -11.84 26.21 -7.55
CA ALA A 31 -13.08 26.45 -8.30
C ALA A 31 -14.11 27.23 -7.49
N VAL A 32 -14.21 26.98 -6.19
CA VAL A 32 -15.20 27.59 -5.28
C VAL A 32 -14.70 28.83 -4.54
N ARG A 33 -13.41 29.15 -4.65
CA ARG A 33 -12.79 30.37 -4.13
C ARG A 33 -12.68 31.50 -5.16
N GLY A 34 -13.13 31.25 -6.40
CA GLY A 34 -12.96 32.18 -7.52
C GLY A 34 -11.50 32.39 -7.94
N LYS A 35 -10.64 31.39 -7.69
CA LYS A 35 -9.20 31.39 -8.01
C LYS A 35 -8.85 30.51 -9.22
N LEU A 36 -9.82 29.77 -9.78
CA LEU A 36 -9.59 28.82 -10.88
C LEU A 36 -9.61 29.48 -12.27
N VAL A 37 -10.48 30.47 -12.47
CA VAL A 37 -10.65 31.20 -13.73
C VAL A 37 -10.52 32.70 -13.47
N GLU A 38 -10.16 33.48 -14.49
CA GLU A 38 -10.04 34.93 -14.37
C GLU A 38 -11.40 35.60 -14.11
N GLN A 39 -11.44 36.58 -13.20
CA GLN A 39 -12.61 37.41 -12.95
C GLN A 39 -12.84 38.36 -14.15
N ASP A 40 -14.06 38.43 -14.67
CA ASP A 40 -14.42 39.40 -15.72
C ASP A 40 -15.20 40.55 -15.08
N PRO A 41 -14.69 41.80 -15.09
CA PRO A 41 -15.40 42.96 -14.55
C PRO A 41 -16.74 43.26 -15.23
N ASN A 42 -16.98 42.73 -16.44
CA ASN A 42 -18.23 42.88 -17.17
C ASN A 42 -19.27 41.82 -16.79
N ASP A 43 -18.87 40.78 -16.04
CA ASP A 43 -19.80 39.78 -15.56
C ASP A 43 -20.80 40.41 -14.57
N GLU A 44 -22.07 40.08 -14.76
CA GLU A 44 -23.11 40.54 -13.87
C GLU A 44 -22.93 39.92 -12.46
N PRO A 45 -22.79 40.73 -11.40
CA PRO A 45 -22.42 40.22 -10.08
C PRO A 45 -23.51 39.33 -9.48
N ALA A 46 -23.10 38.40 -8.61
CA ALA A 46 -24.00 37.44 -7.96
C ALA A 46 -25.17 38.12 -7.20
N SER A 47 -24.96 39.34 -6.71
CA SER A 47 -26.01 40.15 -6.07
C SER A 47 -27.23 40.40 -6.97
N GLU A 48 -27.06 40.50 -8.29
CA GLU A 48 -28.19 40.71 -9.22
C GLU A 48 -28.98 39.42 -9.49
N LEU A 49 -28.32 38.25 -9.44
CA LEU A 49 -29.00 36.95 -9.49
C LEU A 49 -29.94 36.78 -8.29
N LEU A 50 -29.49 37.19 -7.10
CA LEU A 50 -30.28 37.15 -5.87
C LEU A 50 -31.44 38.14 -5.89
N LYS A 51 -31.23 39.37 -6.38
CA LYS A 51 -32.32 40.35 -6.53
C LYS A 51 -33.42 39.82 -7.46
N ARG A 52 -33.05 39.14 -8.55
CA ARG A 52 -34.01 38.52 -9.47
C ARG A 52 -34.78 37.36 -8.82
N SER A 53 -34.12 36.50 -8.06
CA SER A 53 -34.80 35.40 -7.37
C SER A 53 -35.76 35.89 -6.28
N GLN A 54 -35.38 36.90 -5.50
CA GLN A 54 -36.23 37.51 -4.48
C GLN A 54 -37.49 38.13 -5.09
N LYS A 55 -37.37 38.86 -6.22
CA LYS A 55 -38.52 39.39 -6.96
C LYS A 55 -39.47 38.28 -7.44
N ARG A 56 -38.95 37.13 -7.87
CA ARG A 56 -39.76 35.95 -8.27
C ARG A 56 -40.43 35.26 -7.08
N ALA A 57 -39.86 35.35 -5.88
CA ALA A 57 -40.40 34.71 -4.67
C ALA A 57 -41.53 35.52 -3.99
N LEU A 58 -41.51 36.85 -4.12
CA LEU A 58 -42.51 37.77 -3.55
C LEU A 58 -43.94 37.59 -4.10
N THR A 59 -44.11 36.86 -5.20
CA THR A 59 -45.42 36.53 -5.79
C THR A 59 -46.03 35.21 -5.29
N GLY A 60 -45.39 34.50 -4.33
CA GLY A 60 -45.90 33.19 -3.91
C GLY A 60 -45.40 32.55 -2.60
N ARG A 61 -44.59 33.22 -1.75
CA ARG A 61 -44.17 32.65 -0.45
C ARG A 61 -44.51 33.54 0.75
N LYS A 62 -45.04 32.92 1.81
CA LYS A 62 -45.03 33.49 3.17
C LYS A 62 -43.57 33.62 3.62
N ALA A 63 -43.16 34.84 3.94
CA ALA A 63 -41.91 35.14 4.61
C ALA A 63 -41.86 34.43 5.97
N ALA A 64 -41.05 33.37 6.09
CA ALA A 64 -40.60 32.83 7.36
C ALA A 64 -39.57 31.73 7.12
N MET A 65 -38.28 32.09 7.12
CA MET A 65 -37.24 31.53 8.01
C MET A 65 -35.85 31.93 7.50
N GLN A 66 -35.39 33.06 8.07
CA GLN A 66 -34.02 33.42 8.46
C GLN A 66 -32.93 33.58 7.38
N ASP A 67 -32.54 34.84 7.16
CA ASP A 67 -31.24 35.29 6.61
C ASP A 67 -30.02 34.85 7.45
N VAL A 68 -30.19 33.86 8.32
CA VAL A 68 -29.14 33.34 9.19
C VAL A 68 -28.30 32.36 8.39
N MET A 69 -27.02 32.67 8.24
CA MET A 69 -26.03 31.84 7.61
C MET A 69 -24.95 31.50 8.63
N ALA A 70 -24.42 30.29 8.59
CA ALA A 70 -23.22 29.96 9.33
C ALA A 70 -22.01 30.78 8.83
N GLU A 71 -20.94 30.80 9.63
CA GLU A 71 -19.75 31.58 9.33
C GLU A 71 -19.15 31.20 7.97
N ALA A 72 -18.80 32.22 7.19
CA ALA A 72 -18.14 32.04 5.90
C ALA A 72 -16.75 31.43 6.12
N PRO A 73 -16.38 30.35 5.40
CA PRO A 73 -15.10 29.66 5.64
C PRO A 73 -13.88 30.44 5.14
N TYR A 74 -14.05 31.39 4.23
CA TYR A 74 -12.99 32.21 3.64
C TYR A 74 -13.59 33.40 2.86
N ASP A 75 -12.73 34.36 2.52
CA ASP A 75 -13.07 35.50 1.68
C ASP A 75 -13.31 35.09 0.23
N LEU A 76 -14.30 35.73 -0.40
CA LEU A 76 -14.65 35.54 -1.80
C LEU A 76 -14.28 36.80 -2.63
N PRO A 77 -14.14 36.66 -3.96
CA PRO A 77 -14.06 37.81 -4.86
C PRO A 77 -15.25 38.76 -4.69
N SER A 78 -15.05 40.04 -4.95
CA SER A 78 -16.09 41.08 -4.80
C SER A 78 -17.32 40.88 -5.69
N SER A 79 -17.18 40.14 -6.79
CA SER A 79 -18.26 39.77 -7.73
C SER A 79 -19.14 38.62 -7.21
N TRP A 80 -18.66 37.88 -6.20
CA TRP A 80 -19.33 36.71 -5.63
C TRP A 80 -20.12 37.09 -4.37
N SER A 81 -20.94 36.16 -3.90
CA SER A 81 -21.64 36.31 -2.62
C SER A 81 -21.78 34.98 -1.90
N TRP A 82 -21.49 34.97 -0.61
CA TRP A 82 -21.95 33.89 0.27
C TRP A 82 -23.44 34.03 0.50
N VAL A 83 -24.18 32.94 0.33
CA VAL A 83 -25.62 32.88 0.61
C VAL A 83 -25.97 31.63 1.39
N PRO A 84 -26.95 31.68 2.32
CA PRO A 84 -27.42 30.46 2.95
C PRO A 84 -28.09 29.56 1.91
N VAL A 85 -27.94 28.24 2.04
CA VAL A 85 -28.60 27.26 1.15
C VAL A 85 -30.10 27.52 1.06
N SER A 86 -30.75 27.94 2.14
CA SER A 86 -32.17 28.31 2.18
C SER A 86 -32.57 29.45 1.23
N ALA A 87 -31.65 30.38 0.94
CA ALA A 87 -31.88 31.49 0.02
C ALA A 87 -31.68 31.09 -1.45
N ALA A 88 -30.74 30.17 -1.71
CA ALA A 88 -30.41 29.73 -3.06
C ALA A 88 -31.21 28.50 -3.54
N PHE A 89 -31.70 27.66 -2.63
CA PHE A 89 -32.33 26.37 -2.95
C PHE A 89 -33.60 26.12 -2.14
N GLN A 90 -34.59 25.49 -2.76
CA GLN A 90 -35.62 24.78 -2.03
C GLN A 90 -35.06 23.43 -1.60
N TYR A 91 -34.79 23.29 -0.30
CA TYR A 91 -34.28 22.06 0.29
C TYR A 91 -35.37 20.99 0.37
N ASP A 92 -35.02 19.75 0.01
CA ASP A 92 -35.93 18.61 -0.03
C ASP A 92 -37.24 18.92 -0.80
N ALA A 93 -37.09 19.48 -2.02
CA ALA A 93 -38.19 19.97 -2.85
C ALA A 93 -39.18 18.88 -3.32
N GLY A 94 -38.78 17.62 -3.17
CA GLY A 94 -39.52 16.44 -3.59
C GLY A 94 -40.65 16.03 -2.66
N ARG A 95 -41.80 15.66 -3.23
CA ARG A 95 -42.86 14.98 -2.45
C ARG A 95 -42.40 13.59 -2.04
N LYS A 96 -42.81 13.14 -0.85
CA LYS A 96 -42.61 11.77 -0.42
C LYS A 96 -43.71 10.89 -1.00
N VAL A 97 -43.33 9.80 -1.66
CA VAL A 97 -44.22 8.92 -2.41
C VAL A 97 -44.08 7.50 -1.87
N GLU A 98 -45.20 6.92 -1.45
CA GLU A 98 -45.27 5.53 -1.00
C GLU A 98 -44.99 4.57 -2.16
N PRO A 99 -44.37 3.39 -1.91
CA PRO A 99 -43.99 2.43 -2.95
C PRO A 99 -45.06 2.12 -3.99
N LYS A 100 -46.32 1.98 -3.55
CA LYS A 100 -47.46 1.62 -4.40
C LYS A 100 -47.86 2.72 -5.39
N ALA A 101 -47.45 3.96 -5.15
CA ALA A 101 -47.78 5.12 -5.98
C ALA A 101 -46.63 5.52 -6.92
N LEU A 102 -45.52 4.77 -6.92
CA LEU A 102 -44.38 5.04 -7.81
C LEU A 102 -44.69 4.61 -9.23
N ARG A 103 -44.34 5.46 -10.20
CA ARG A 103 -44.45 5.13 -11.62
C ARG A 103 -43.37 4.10 -11.99
N SER A 104 -43.77 2.96 -12.54
CA SER A 104 -42.90 1.80 -12.78
C SER A 104 -41.75 2.07 -13.77
N ASP A 105 -41.97 2.95 -14.75
CA ASP A 105 -41.01 3.35 -15.78
C ASP A 105 -40.12 4.54 -15.37
N ALA A 106 -40.29 5.07 -14.16
CA ALA A 106 -39.49 6.19 -13.68
C ALA A 106 -38.10 5.73 -13.21
N TRP A 107 -37.12 6.62 -13.36
CA TRP A 107 -35.80 6.44 -12.79
C TRP A 107 -35.89 6.34 -11.26
N LEU A 108 -35.26 5.32 -10.68
CA LEU A 108 -35.06 5.17 -9.25
C LEU A 108 -33.56 5.29 -8.94
N LEU A 109 -33.18 6.27 -8.12
CA LEU A 109 -31.80 6.53 -7.71
C LEU A 109 -31.57 6.13 -6.25
N GLU A 110 -30.63 5.21 -6.03
CA GLU A 110 -30.15 4.83 -4.71
C GLU A 110 -28.76 5.43 -4.44
N LEU A 111 -28.33 5.41 -3.17
CA LEU A 111 -26.99 5.92 -2.81
C LEU A 111 -25.87 5.10 -3.44
N GLU A 112 -26.03 3.79 -3.64
CA GLU A 112 -25.03 2.94 -4.30
C GLU A 112 -24.81 3.26 -5.78
N ASP A 113 -25.77 3.94 -6.42
CA ASP A 113 -25.72 4.27 -7.84
C ASP A 113 -24.85 5.50 -8.14
N ILE A 114 -24.46 6.26 -7.10
CA ILE A 114 -23.61 7.44 -7.23
C ILE A 114 -22.20 7.08 -6.77
N GLU A 115 -21.21 7.29 -7.65
CA GLU A 115 -19.81 7.13 -7.32
C GLU A 115 -19.38 8.14 -6.24
N LYS A 116 -18.55 7.66 -5.30
CA LYS A 116 -18.00 8.47 -4.22
C LYS A 116 -17.13 9.59 -4.82
N ASP A 117 -17.20 10.80 -4.26
CA ASP A 117 -16.37 11.98 -4.60
C ASP A 117 -16.55 12.59 -6.01
N THR A 118 -16.92 11.80 -7.01
CA THR A 118 -16.98 12.26 -8.42
C THR A 118 -18.39 12.64 -8.87
N GLY A 119 -19.43 12.17 -8.16
CA GLY A 119 -20.83 12.32 -8.56
C GLY A 119 -21.19 11.65 -9.90
N ARG A 120 -20.35 10.74 -10.41
CA ARG A 120 -20.66 9.94 -11.61
C ARG A 120 -21.76 8.93 -11.29
N LEU A 121 -22.67 8.74 -12.24
CA LEU A 121 -23.69 7.70 -12.15
C LEU A 121 -23.05 6.36 -12.53
N LEU A 122 -23.03 5.41 -11.59
CA LEU A 122 -22.52 4.06 -11.79
C LEU A 122 -23.57 3.17 -12.48
N ASN A 123 -24.81 3.26 -12.03
CA ASN A 123 -25.92 2.47 -12.55
C ASN A 123 -27.17 3.35 -12.67
N ARG A 124 -27.96 3.10 -13.71
CA ARG A 124 -29.29 3.70 -13.85
C ARG A 124 -30.31 2.57 -13.81
N SER A 125 -31.28 2.65 -12.90
CA SER A 125 -32.34 1.65 -12.79
C SER A 125 -33.73 2.27 -12.78
N LEU A 126 -34.72 1.52 -13.22
CA LEU A 126 -36.12 1.89 -13.13
C LEU A 126 -36.75 1.36 -11.84
N VAL A 127 -37.88 1.95 -11.43
CA VAL A 127 -38.68 1.47 -10.30
C VAL A 127 -39.08 0.00 -10.48
N SER A 128 -39.46 -0.40 -11.69
CA SER A 128 -39.83 -1.78 -12.04
C SER A 128 -38.71 -2.80 -11.82
N GLU A 129 -37.45 -2.39 -11.96
CA GLU A 129 -36.27 -3.27 -11.84
C GLU A 129 -35.88 -3.53 -10.38
N ARG A 130 -36.24 -2.61 -9.47
CA ARG A 130 -35.83 -2.66 -8.05
C ARG A 130 -36.94 -2.98 -7.07
N SER A 131 -38.21 -2.84 -7.46
CA SER A 131 -39.37 -3.13 -6.61
C SER A 131 -39.24 -2.54 -5.18
N PRO A 132 -39.08 -1.22 -5.04
CA PRO A 132 -38.79 -0.58 -3.77
C PRO A 132 -39.88 -0.86 -2.73
N GLN A 133 -39.47 -1.06 -1.47
CA GLN A 133 -40.38 -1.35 -0.35
C GLN A 133 -40.56 -0.17 0.61
N SER A 134 -39.82 0.92 0.42
CA SER A 134 -39.83 2.10 1.27
C SER A 134 -40.24 3.35 0.51
N THR A 135 -40.78 4.33 1.23
CA THR A 135 -41.11 5.65 0.71
C THR A 135 -39.91 6.27 -0.02
N LYS A 136 -40.16 6.91 -1.15
CA LYS A 136 -39.14 7.59 -1.98
C LYS A 136 -39.41 9.09 -2.06
N SER A 137 -38.39 9.86 -2.41
CA SER A 137 -38.49 11.29 -2.67
C SER A 137 -38.56 11.53 -4.18
N GLU A 138 -39.56 12.27 -4.66
CA GLU A 138 -39.63 12.72 -6.04
C GLU A 138 -38.53 13.76 -6.34
N PHE A 139 -37.99 13.77 -7.56
CA PHE A 139 -37.13 14.85 -8.05
C PHE A 139 -37.42 15.15 -9.52
N THR A 140 -37.01 16.32 -9.98
CA THR A 140 -37.19 16.78 -11.36
C THR A 140 -35.86 17.08 -12.04
N ALA A 141 -35.87 17.14 -13.38
CA ALA A 141 -34.70 17.57 -14.15
C ALA A 141 -34.18 18.93 -13.65
N GLY A 142 -32.86 19.05 -13.49
CA GLY A 142 -32.18 20.23 -12.96
C GLY A 142 -32.06 20.29 -11.43
N ASP A 143 -32.73 19.41 -10.67
CA ASP A 143 -32.53 19.31 -9.23
C ASP A 143 -31.11 18.79 -8.92
N ILE A 144 -30.49 19.32 -7.86
CA ILE A 144 -29.22 18.81 -7.34
C ILE A 144 -29.53 17.76 -6.29
N LEU A 145 -29.17 16.51 -6.57
CA LEU A 145 -29.46 15.37 -5.71
C LEU A 145 -28.27 15.16 -4.76
N TYR A 146 -28.49 15.43 -3.47
CA TYR A 146 -27.46 15.43 -2.44
C TYR A 146 -27.68 14.28 -1.44
N GLY A 147 -26.68 13.41 -1.27
CA GLY A 147 -26.70 12.36 -0.26
C GLY A 147 -26.45 12.90 1.14
N LYS A 148 -27.51 13.00 1.97
CA LYS A 148 -27.38 13.47 3.37
C LYS A 148 -26.87 12.41 4.34
N LEU A 149 -26.96 11.12 3.97
CA LEU A 149 -26.42 10.02 4.75
C LEU A 149 -24.94 9.83 4.45
N ARG A 150 -24.13 9.82 5.51
CA ARG A 150 -22.66 9.75 5.45
C ARG A 150 -22.10 10.81 4.48
N PRO A 151 -22.21 12.11 4.82
CA PRO A 151 -21.83 13.19 3.93
C PRO A 151 -20.39 13.11 3.40
N TYR A 152 -19.47 12.48 4.15
CA TYR A 152 -18.09 12.17 3.74
C TYR A 152 -17.97 11.23 2.52
N LEU A 153 -19.06 10.58 2.09
CA LEU A 153 -19.10 9.85 0.81
C LEU A 153 -19.23 10.79 -0.40
N ASN A 154 -19.56 12.06 -0.16
CA ASN A 154 -19.53 13.13 -1.14
C ASN A 154 -20.31 12.79 -2.43
N LYS A 155 -21.55 12.31 -2.27
CA LYS A 155 -22.41 11.85 -3.36
C LYS A 155 -23.38 12.95 -3.76
N VAL A 156 -23.06 13.65 -4.85
CA VAL A 156 -23.87 14.75 -5.39
C VAL A 156 -23.93 14.63 -6.90
N ILE A 157 -25.14 14.68 -7.48
CA ILE A 157 -25.36 14.58 -8.93
C ILE A 157 -26.47 15.56 -9.37
N VAL A 158 -26.40 16.02 -10.61
CA VAL A 158 -27.49 16.78 -11.24
C VAL A 158 -28.48 15.82 -11.89
N ALA A 159 -29.76 15.97 -11.59
CA ALA A 159 -30.80 15.17 -12.24
C ALA A 159 -30.96 15.60 -13.71
N GLY A 160 -30.67 14.71 -14.66
CA GLY A 160 -30.92 14.96 -16.09
C GLY A 160 -32.39 14.85 -16.50
N GLU A 161 -33.19 14.16 -15.69
CA GLU A 161 -34.62 13.91 -15.91
C GLU A 161 -35.34 13.80 -14.55
N GLY A 162 -36.68 13.67 -14.56
CA GLY A 162 -37.46 13.46 -13.34
C GLY A 162 -37.51 11.99 -12.91
N GLY A 163 -37.57 11.74 -11.61
CA GLY A 163 -37.56 10.39 -11.05
C GLY A 163 -37.81 10.37 -9.54
N TYR A 164 -37.38 9.28 -8.91
CA TYR A 164 -37.49 9.05 -7.49
C TYR A 164 -36.14 8.66 -6.90
N SER A 165 -35.84 9.09 -5.68
CA SER A 165 -34.64 8.68 -4.95
C SER A 165 -35.00 8.10 -3.59
N THR A 166 -34.06 7.40 -2.94
CA THR A 166 -34.15 7.17 -1.50
C THR A 166 -34.33 8.48 -0.73
N THR A 167 -34.96 8.42 0.45
CA THR A 167 -35.16 9.57 1.34
C THR A 167 -33.86 10.08 1.98
N GLU A 168 -32.77 9.33 1.81
CA GLU A 168 -31.41 9.71 2.18
C GLU A 168 -30.70 10.56 1.10
N ILE A 169 -31.34 10.74 -0.06
CA ILE A 169 -30.96 11.72 -1.09
C ILE A 169 -32.02 12.82 -1.07
N VAL A 170 -31.59 14.07 -0.88
CA VAL A 170 -32.46 15.25 -0.92
C VAL A 170 -32.34 15.96 -2.26
N ALA A 171 -33.46 16.39 -2.80
CA ALA A 171 -33.50 17.22 -4.00
C ALA A 171 -33.37 18.70 -3.59
N LEU A 172 -32.28 19.34 -4.00
CA LEU A 172 -32.05 20.77 -3.85
C LEU A 172 -32.43 21.45 -5.16
N ARG A 173 -33.59 22.12 -5.18
CA ARG A 173 -34.06 22.82 -6.37
C ARG A 173 -33.58 24.26 -6.39
N PRO A 174 -32.81 24.70 -7.40
CA PRO A 174 -32.34 26.09 -7.48
C PRO A 174 -33.52 27.08 -7.48
N LEU A 175 -33.44 28.09 -6.62
CA LEU A 175 -34.34 29.25 -6.58
C LEU A 175 -33.72 30.46 -7.28
N VAL A 176 -32.39 30.46 -7.36
CA VAL A 176 -31.59 31.42 -8.13
C VAL A 176 -31.30 30.87 -9.53
N ASP A 177 -31.05 31.78 -10.47
CA ASP A 177 -30.62 31.43 -11.82
C ASP A 177 -29.14 31.02 -11.78
N ALA A 178 -28.90 29.77 -11.36
CA ALA A 178 -27.59 29.19 -11.19
C ALA A 178 -27.43 27.95 -12.05
N TYR A 179 -26.24 27.77 -12.59
CA TYR A 179 -25.89 26.65 -13.43
C TYR A 179 -25.79 25.37 -12.58
N ALA A 180 -26.70 24.42 -12.81
CA ALA A 180 -26.84 23.23 -11.97
C ALA A 180 -25.53 22.40 -11.80
N PRO A 181 -24.69 22.20 -12.84
CA PRO A 181 -23.39 21.55 -12.67
C PRO A 181 -22.44 22.30 -11.72
N TYR A 182 -22.44 23.64 -11.73
CA TYR A 182 -21.67 24.42 -10.75
C TYR A 182 -22.21 24.19 -9.34
N CYS A 183 -23.53 24.17 -9.14
CA CYS A 183 -24.12 23.88 -7.83
C CYS A 183 -23.69 22.51 -7.30
N ALA A 184 -23.74 21.47 -8.14
CA ALA A 184 -23.28 20.13 -7.76
C ALA A 184 -21.78 20.10 -7.42
N LEU A 185 -20.95 20.83 -8.17
CA LEU A 185 -19.53 21.01 -7.87
C LEU A 185 -19.33 21.71 -6.51
N ALA A 186 -20.03 22.81 -6.28
CA ALA A 186 -19.96 23.58 -5.04
C ALA A 186 -20.40 22.75 -3.82
N PHE A 187 -21.36 21.84 -3.95
CA PHE A 187 -21.72 20.92 -2.86
C PHE A 187 -20.76 19.74 -2.68
N ARG A 188 -19.82 19.53 -3.61
CA ARG A 188 -18.74 18.52 -3.49
C ARG A 188 -17.42 19.08 -2.99
N ARG A 189 -17.35 20.40 -2.75
CA ARG A 189 -16.13 21.07 -2.33
C ARG A 189 -15.63 20.52 -0.98
N PRO A 190 -14.31 20.39 -0.80
CA PRO A 190 -13.76 19.70 0.37
C PRO A 190 -14.11 20.37 1.70
N ASP A 191 -14.09 21.70 1.77
CA ASP A 191 -14.45 22.46 2.98
C ASP A 191 -15.89 22.20 3.41
N TYR A 192 -16.81 22.05 2.44
CA TYR A 192 -18.20 21.74 2.72
C TYR A 192 -18.35 20.33 3.24
N VAL A 193 -17.72 19.36 2.58
CA VAL A 193 -17.76 17.94 3.00
C VAL A 193 -17.23 17.81 4.43
N ASP A 194 -16.13 18.48 4.76
CA ASP A 194 -15.55 18.50 6.11
C ASP A 194 -16.49 19.20 7.11
N TYR A 195 -17.09 20.34 6.73
CA TYR A 195 -18.07 21.06 7.53
C TYR A 195 -19.32 20.21 7.85
N VAL A 196 -20.00 19.64 6.85
CA VAL A 196 -21.21 18.85 7.06
C VAL A 196 -20.94 17.51 7.73
N SER A 197 -19.74 16.93 7.56
CA SER A 197 -19.36 15.69 8.21
C SER A 197 -19.16 15.88 9.72
N ARG A 198 -18.65 17.04 10.15
CA ARG A 198 -18.54 17.40 11.57
C ARG A 198 -19.89 17.63 12.25
N LEU A 199 -20.89 18.11 11.49
CA LEU A 199 -22.26 18.30 11.98
C LEU A 199 -23.09 17.02 11.99
N GLY A 200 -22.64 15.97 11.28
CA GLY A 200 -23.36 14.72 11.15
C GLY A 200 -23.58 14.01 12.48
N GLN A 201 -24.84 13.66 12.79
CA GLN A 201 -25.20 12.98 14.04
C GLN A 201 -25.30 11.46 13.86
N GLY A 202 -24.66 10.70 14.77
CA GLY A 202 -24.74 9.25 14.86
C GLY A 202 -23.44 8.53 14.50
N THR A 203 -23.02 7.57 15.34
CA THR A 203 -21.67 6.97 15.30
C THR A 203 -21.40 6.10 14.07
N LYS A 204 -22.41 5.44 13.48
CA LYS A 204 -22.25 4.49 12.35
C LYS A 204 -22.87 4.96 11.03
N MET A 205 -23.86 5.86 11.11
CA MET A 205 -24.66 6.35 9.98
C MET A 205 -24.98 7.83 10.20
N PRO A 206 -23.95 8.71 10.20
CA PRO A 206 -24.15 10.13 10.40
C PRO A 206 -25.03 10.71 9.31
N ARG A 207 -25.96 11.59 9.68
CA ARG A 207 -26.82 12.31 8.75
C ARG A 207 -26.71 13.82 8.96
N LEU A 208 -26.71 14.56 7.86
CA LEU A 208 -26.86 16.01 7.90
C LEU A 208 -28.32 16.36 8.22
N ARG A 209 -28.55 17.17 9.27
CA ARG A 209 -29.90 17.65 9.61
C ARG A 209 -30.32 18.75 8.64
N THR A 210 -31.62 18.82 8.37
CA THR A 210 -32.19 19.86 7.49
C THR A 210 -31.90 21.27 8.00
N GLU A 211 -32.00 21.50 9.31
CA GLU A 211 -31.72 22.80 9.93
C GLU A 211 -30.27 23.26 9.71
N ASP A 212 -29.29 22.35 9.86
CA ASP A 212 -27.88 22.64 9.60
C ASP A 212 -27.62 22.88 8.10
N ALA A 213 -28.26 22.09 7.24
CA ALA A 213 -28.12 22.22 5.80
C ALA A 213 -28.65 23.57 5.29
N LEU A 214 -29.78 24.04 5.81
CA LEU A 214 -30.43 25.28 5.38
C LEU A 214 -29.59 26.53 5.63
N ILE A 215 -28.89 26.59 6.77
CA ILE A 215 -28.04 27.74 7.14
C ILE A 215 -26.62 27.64 6.57
N SER A 216 -26.28 26.53 5.91
CA SER A 216 -24.93 26.31 5.40
C SER A 216 -24.55 27.35 4.33
N PRO A 217 -23.31 27.85 4.32
CA PRO A 217 -22.88 28.84 3.35
C PRO A 217 -22.69 28.19 1.97
N PHE A 218 -23.23 28.82 0.93
CA PHE A 218 -23.08 28.43 -0.47
C PHE A 218 -22.41 29.59 -1.24
N PRO A 219 -21.30 29.34 -1.97
CA PRO A 219 -20.62 30.38 -2.72
C PRO A 219 -21.32 30.58 -4.08
N LEU A 220 -21.89 31.76 -4.31
CA LEU A 220 -22.58 32.10 -5.56
C LEU A 220 -21.73 33.07 -6.40
N PRO A 221 -21.20 32.63 -7.56
CA PRO A 221 -20.54 33.49 -8.55
C PRO A 221 -21.55 34.13 -9.52
N PRO A 222 -21.10 35.10 -10.34
CA PRO A 222 -21.75 35.44 -11.61
C PRO A 222 -22.09 34.21 -12.46
N LEU A 223 -23.25 34.22 -13.15
CA LEU A 223 -23.70 33.07 -13.93
C LEU A 223 -22.73 32.71 -15.07
N ALA A 224 -22.20 33.71 -15.76
CA ALA A 224 -21.21 33.50 -16.82
C ALA A 224 -19.94 32.83 -16.28
N GLU A 225 -19.47 33.26 -15.10
CA GLU A 225 -18.32 32.65 -14.43
C GLU A 225 -18.60 31.21 -13.99
N GLN A 226 -19.82 30.87 -13.52
CA GLN A 226 -20.20 29.49 -13.18
C GLN A 226 -19.97 28.52 -14.36
N HIS A 227 -20.33 28.94 -15.58
CA HIS A 227 -20.08 28.14 -16.79
C HIS A 227 -18.57 27.99 -17.07
N ARG A 228 -17.80 29.08 -16.94
CA ARG A 228 -16.34 29.06 -17.15
C ARG A 228 -15.64 28.16 -16.12
N ILE A 229 -16.07 28.20 -14.86
CA ILE A 229 -15.55 27.34 -13.77
C ILE A 229 -15.78 25.87 -14.10
N VAL A 230 -17.02 25.48 -14.43
CA VAL A 230 -17.35 24.07 -14.71
C VAL A 230 -16.56 23.56 -15.90
N ALA A 231 -16.50 24.33 -17.00
CA ALA A 231 -15.72 23.95 -18.17
C ALA A 231 -14.25 23.71 -17.83
N LYS A 232 -13.65 24.58 -16.99
CA LYS A 232 -12.26 24.43 -16.58
C LYS A 232 -12.04 23.25 -15.62
N VAL A 233 -12.97 22.99 -14.71
CA VAL A 233 -12.90 21.81 -13.84
C VAL A 233 -13.00 20.53 -14.65
N ASP A 234 -13.93 20.44 -15.61
CA ASP A 234 -14.08 19.26 -16.46
C ASP A 234 -12.79 18.99 -17.28
N GLU A 235 -12.19 20.04 -17.84
CA GLU A 235 -10.89 19.95 -18.54
C GLU A 235 -9.79 19.38 -17.62
N LEU A 236 -9.62 19.95 -16.43
CA LEU A 236 -8.56 19.54 -15.49
C LEU A 236 -8.83 18.17 -14.86
N MET A 237 -10.09 17.80 -14.64
CA MET A 237 -10.47 16.46 -14.15
C MET A 237 -10.24 15.40 -15.22
N SER A 238 -10.51 15.70 -16.50
CA SER A 238 -10.17 14.81 -17.61
C SER A 238 -8.66 14.61 -17.72
N LEU A 239 -7.88 15.67 -17.54
CA LEU A 239 -6.42 15.58 -17.49
C LEU A 239 -5.95 14.70 -16.31
N CYS A 240 -6.55 14.86 -15.11
CA CYS A 240 -6.29 13.97 -13.97
C CYS A 240 -6.58 12.50 -14.30
N ASP A 241 -7.71 12.19 -14.95
CA ASP A 241 -8.08 10.84 -15.35
C ASP A 241 -7.04 10.24 -16.33
N GLN A 242 -6.59 11.01 -17.32
CA GLN A 242 -5.58 10.57 -18.29
C GLN A 242 -4.24 10.27 -17.62
N LEU A 243 -3.86 11.08 -16.65
CA LEU A 243 -2.60 10.92 -15.91
C LEU A 243 -2.61 9.71 -14.99
N GLU A 244 -3.77 9.45 -14.38
CA GLU A 244 -3.99 8.25 -13.57
C GLU A 244 -3.91 6.98 -14.42
N ALA A 245 -4.57 6.98 -15.58
CA ALA A 245 -4.50 5.88 -16.54
C ALA A 245 -3.07 5.65 -17.07
N ALA A 246 -2.36 6.71 -17.47
CA ALA A 246 -0.99 6.62 -17.95
C ALA A 246 -0.03 6.10 -16.86
N ARG A 247 -0.23 6.49 -15.60
CA ARG A 247 0.52 5.96 -14.46
C ARG A 247 0.27 4.47 -14.27
N ALA A 248 -1.00 4.04 -14.25
CA ALA A 248 -1.38 2.64 -14.10
C ALA A 248 -0.80 1.76 -15.23
N GLU A 249 -0.79 2.27 -16.46
CA GLU A 249 -0.19 1.59 -17.61
C GLU A 249 1.33 1.46 -17.47
N ARG A 250 2.05 2.54 -17.12
CA ARG A 250 3.50 2.50 -16.86
C ARG A 250 3.85 1.51 -15.75
N GLU A 251 3.08 1.50 -14.66
CA GLU A 251 3.30 0.58 -13.54
C GLU A 251 3.06 -0.88 -13.95
N THR A 252 1.97 -1.15 -14.67
CA THR A 252 1.67 -2.49 -15.21
C THR A 252 2.77 -2.97 -16.16
N GLY A 253 3.26 -2.10 -17.04
CA GLY A 253 4.36 -2.40 -17.96
C GLY A 253 5.65 -2.73 -17.20
N ARG A 254 5.99 -1.93 -16.18
CA ARG A 254 7.16 -2.17 -15.32
C ARG A 254 7.05 -3.50 -14.58
N ASP A 255 5.90 -3.82 -14.01
CA ASP A 255 5.70 -5.07 -13.27
C ASP A 255 5.90 -6.28 -14.19
N LYS A 256 5.37 -6.24 -15.41
CA LYS A 256 5.60 -7.28 -16.43
C LYS A 256 7.07 -7.39 -16.82
N LEU A 257 7.75 -6.27 -17.05
CA LEU A 257 9.16 -6.26 -17.43
C LEU A 257 10.04 -6.79 -16.29
N THR A 258 9.77 -6.39 -15.05
CA THR A 258 10.50 -6.84 -13.86
C THR A 258 10.32 -8.33 -13.64
N LEU A 259 9.07 -8.80 -13.65
CA LEU A 259 8.75 -10.22 -13.50
C LEU A 259 9.42 -11.07 -14.59
N SER A 260 9.34 -10.67 -15.86
CA SER A 260 9.95 -11.41 -16.96
C SER A 260 11.49 -11.41 -16.89
N THR A 261 12.10 -10.28 -16.54
CA THR A 261 13.55 -10.16 -16.36
C THR A 261 14.03 -11.06 -15.23
N LEU A 262 13.40 -11.00 -14.05
CA LEU A 262 13.78 -11.84 -12.92
C LEU A 262 13.46 -13.32 -13.15
N ALA A 263 12.41 -13.65 -13.90
CA ALA A 263 12.10 -15.03 -14.26
C ALA A 263 13.21 -15.66 -15.11
N LYS A 264 13.73 -14.94 -16.10
CA LYS A 264 14.88 -15.38 -16.90
C LYS A 264 16.13 -15.61 -16.05
N LEU A 265 16.39 -14.78 -15.04
CA LEU A 265 17.51 -15.01 -14.12
C LEU A 265 17.29 -16.23 -13.22
N ASN A 266 16.05 -16.47 -12.78
CA ASN A 266 15.70 -17.63 -11.96
C ASN A 266 15.56 -18.94 -12.75
N GLN A 267 15.47 -18.89 -14.08
CA GLN A 267 15.47 -20.04 -14.98
C GLN A 267 16.33 -19.71 -16.21
N PRO A 268 17.67 -19.63 -16.02
CA PRO A 268 18.54 -19.09 -17.04
C PRO A 268 18.74 -20.06 -18.19
N ASP A 269 18.59 -19.56 -19.41
CA ASP A 269 19.13 -20.20 -20.61
C ASP A 269 20.66 -20.00 -20.63
N PRO A 270 21.47 -21.07 -20.70
CA PRO A 270 22.93 -20.96 -20.76
C PRO A 270 23.46 -20.03 -21.85
N GLU A 271 22.77 -19.93 -22.99
CA GLU A 271 23.22 -19.12 -24.14
C GLU A 271 22.94 -17.62 -23.93
N THR A 272 21.83 -17.28 -23.27
CA THR A 272 21.41 -15.88 -23.10
C THR A 272 21.68 -15.31 -21.71
N PHE A 273 22.05 -16.15 -20.73
CA PHE A 273 22.18 -15.75 -19.33
C PHE A 273 23.05 -14.51 -19.11
N ALA A 274 24.20 -14.42 -19.78
CA ALA A 274 25.09 -13.26 -19.64
C ALA A 274 24.43 -11.97 -20.11
N ALA A 275 23.70 -12.02 -21.23
CA ALA A 275 22.96 -10.88 -21.76
C ALA A 275 21.76 -10.51 -20.87
N ASP A 276 21.00 -11.50 -20.41
CA ASP A 276 19.87 -11.28 -19.50
C ASP A 276 20.32 -10.69 -18.15
N ALA A 277 21.47 -11.13 -17.62
CA ALA A 277 22.08 -10.59 -16.40
C ALA A 277 22.60 -9.16 -16.60
N SER A 278 23.28 -8.87 -17.71
CA SER A 278 23.74 -7.51 -18.03
C SER A 278 22.54 -6.56 -18.14
N PHE A 279 21.50 -6.99 -18.87
CA PHE A 279 20.27 -6.22 -19.02
C PHE A 279 19.65 -5.89 -17.65
N ALA A 280 19.50 -6.89 -16.77
CA ALA A 280 18.93 -6.68 -15.45
C ALA A 280 19.74 -5.70 -14.60
N LEU A 281 21.08 -5.80 -14.62
CA LEU A 281 21.99 -4.94 -13.86
C LEU A 281 22.00 -3.50 -14.38
N GLU A 282 22.04 -3.32 -15.70
CA GLU A 282 22.02 -2.00 -16.35
C GLU A 282 20.68 -1.27 -16.14
N HIS A 283 19.60 -2.02 -15.93
CA HIS A 283 18.24 -1.49 -15.80
C HIS A 283 17.67 -1.67 -14.38
N LEU A 284 18.51 -1.83 -13.35
CA LEU A 284 18.02 -2.03 -11.97
C LEU A 284 17.10 -0.90 -11.51
N GLU A 285 17.51 0.35 -11.69
CA GLU A 285 16.76 1.51 -11.22
C GLU A 285 15.35 1.62 -11.85
N PRO A 286 15.16 1.51 -13.17
CA PRO A 286 13.82 1.52 -13.76
C PRO A 286 12.97 0.28 -13.44
N LEU A 287 13.60 -0.86 -13.12
CA LEU A 287 12.93 -2.12 -12.73
C LEU A 287 12.52 -2.15 -11.25
N THR A 288 13.17 -1.34 -10.39
CA THR A 288 12.97 -1.36 -8.94
C THR A 288 12.45 -0.03 -8.42
N LYS A 289 11.24 0.37 -8.85
CA LYS A 289 10.56 1.58 -8.37
C LYS A 289 9.64 1.34 -7.16
N ARG A 290 9.51 0.10 -6.70
CA ARG A 290 8.77 -0.28 -5.47
C ARG A 290 9.55 -1.26 -4.61
N THR A 291 9.26 -1.26 -3.31
CA THR A 291 9.92 -2.14 -2.32
C THR A 291 9.66 -3.63 -2.55
N ASP A 292 8.48 -4.01 -3.07
CA ASP A 292 8.17 -5.40 -3.42
C ASP A 292 9.02 -5.92 -4.59
N GLN A 293 9.37 -5.06 -5.56
CA GLN A 293 10.25 -5.39 -6.67
C GLN A 293 11.68 -5.62 -6.17
N ILE A 294 12.16 -4.82 -5.22
CA ILE A 294 13.47 -5.01 -4.57
C ILE A 294 13.52 -6.34 -3.82
N LYS A 295 12.44 -6.72 -3.11
CA LYS A 295 12.37 -8.03 -2.43
C LYS A 295 12.51 -9.19 -3.42
N GLN A 296 11.89 -9.11 -4.60
CA GLN A 296 12.04 -10.12 -5.65
C GLN A 296 13.46 -10.17 -6.21
N LEU A 297 14.12 -9.01 -6.36
CA LEU A 297 15.53 -8.93 -6.76
C LEU A 297 16.44 -9.60 -5.74
N ARG A 298 16.27 -9.32 -4.43
CA ARG A 298 17.03 -9.98 -3.34
C ARG A 298 16.89 -11.50 -3.43
N GLN A 299 15.66 -11.99 -3.61
CA GLN A 299 15.41 -13.42 -3.75
C GLN A 299 16.12 -14.01 -4.99
N THR A 300 16.12 -13.28 -6.11
CA THR A 300 16.81 -13.68 -7.33
C THR A 300 18.33 -13.74 -7.13
N ILE A 301 18.92 -12.79 -6.42
CA ILE A 301 20.35 -12.81 -6.06
C ILE A 301 20.69 -14.07 -5.26
N LEU A 302 19.89 -14.41 -4.24
CA LEU A 302 20.09 -15.62 -3.44
C LEU A 302 19.98 -16.89 -4.29
N ASN A 303 19.03 -16.92 -5.22
CA ASN A 303 18.83 -18.06 -6.12
C ASN A 303 20.00 -18.23 -7.10
N LEU A 304 20.55 -17.13 -7.64
CA LEU A 304 21.76 -17.16 -8.48
C LEU A 304 22.99 -17.60 -7.69
N ALA A 305 23.09 -17.16 -6.42
CA ALA A 305 24.19 -17.52 -5.53
C ALA A 305 24.28 -19.04 -5.33
N VAL A 306 23.16 -19.72 -5.03
CA VAL A 306 23.14 -21.17 -4.76
C VAL A 306 23.21 -22.04 -6.01
N ARG A 307 23.23 -21.44 -7.20
CA ARG A 307 23.38 -22.12 -8.50
C ARG A 307 24.77 -21.92 -9.11
N GLY A 308 25.67 -21.22 -8.41
CA GLY A 308 27.00 -20.87 -8.93
C GLY A 308 26.96 -19.97 -10.16
N LYS A 309 25.94 -19.10 -10.26
CA LYS A 309 25.74 -18.18 -11.39
C LYS A 309 26.12 -16.74 -11.06
N LEU A 310 26.53 -16.46 -9.82
CA LEU A 310 26.82 -15.11 -9.34
C LEU A 310 28.29 -14.70 -9.51
N VAL A 311 29.21 -15.67 -9.55
CA VAL A 311 30.64 -15.44 -9.69
C VAL A 311 31.23 -16.39 -10.72
N ALA A 312 32.26 -15.95 -11.45
CA ALA A 312 32.98 -16.81 -12.38
C ALA A 312 33.76 -17.91 -11.63
N ARG A 313 33.92 -19.08 -12.24
CA ARG A 313 34.82 -20.13 -11.71
C ARG A 313 36.27 -19.71 -11.91
N VAL A 314 37.12 -19.89 -10.89
CA VAL A 314 38.56 -19.68 -11.00
C VAL A 314 39.26 -21.04 -11.09
N ALA A 315 40.16 -21.19 -12.07
CA ALA A 315 40.91 -22.42 -12.25
C ALA A 315 41.88 -22.63 -11.07
N GLY A 316 41.91 -23.84 -10.49
CA GLY A 316 42.82 -24.22 -9.41
C GLY A 316 42.27 -24.05 -7.98
N GLU A 317 41.01 -23.65 -7.79
CA GLU A 317 40.38 -23.46 -6.46
C GLU A 317 40.05 -24.75 -5.68
N GLY A 318 40.84 -25.81 -5.84
CA GLY A 318 40.61 -27.10 -5.17
C GLY A 318 39.30 -27.74 -5.60
N SER A 319 38.83 -28.72 -4.82
CA SER A 319 37.56 -29.41 -5.08
C SER A 319 36.69 -29.44 -3.83
N VAL A 320 35.37 -29.53 -4.02
CA VAL A 320 34.43 -29.79 -2.91
C VAL A 320 34.76 -31.07 -2.15
N SER A 321 35.40 -32.06 -2.81
CA SER A 321 35.83 -33.28 -2.15
C SER A 321 36.78 -32.99 -1.00
N GLU A 322 37.72 -32.07 -1.15
CA GLU A 322 38.68 -31.70 -0.09
C GLU A 322 37.96 -31.14 1.14
N LEU A 323 36.93 -30.30 0.92
CA LEU A 323 36.09 -29.78 1.99
C LEU A 323 35.30 -30.91 2.66
N LEU A 324 34.64 -31.78 1.89
CA LEU A 324 33.86 -32.90 2.43
C LEU A 324 34.74 -33.93 3.16
N ASP A 325 35.94 -34.18 2.68
CA ASP A 325 36.90 -35.10 3.31
C ASP A 325 37.42 -34.49 4.62
N SER A 326 37.74 -33.19 4.64
CA SER A 326 38.08 -32.49 5.89
C SER A 326 36.96 -32.55 6.94
N LEU A 327 35.69 -32.51 6.50
CA LEU A 327 34.53 -32.63 7.39
C LEU A 327 34.35 -34.05 7.95
N ARG A 328 34.71 -35.08 7.16
CA ARG A 328 34.67 -36.49 7.60
C ARG A 328 35.75 -36.80 8.62
N ASP A 329 36.93 -36.21 8.47
CA ASP A 329 38.09 -36.44 9.36
C ASP A 329 37.90 -35.81 10.75
N ILE A 330 37.05 -34.79 10.89
CA ILE A 330 36.70 -34.17 12.17
C ILE A 330 35.91 -35.14 13.08
N GLY A 331 35.37 -36.23 12.50
CA GLY A 331 34.65 -37.29 13.20
C GLY A 331 33.28 -36.82 13.75
N PRO A 332 32.36 -37.75 14.06
CA PRO A 332 31.13 -37.38 14.74
C PRO A 332 31.48 -36.96 16.17
N LEU A 333 31.57 -35.64 16.42
CA LEU A 333 31.46 -35.09 17.78
C LEU A 333 30.01 -35.22 18.25
N GLN A 334 29.51 -36.46 18.28
CA GLN A 334 28.27 -36.80 18.94
C GLN A 334 28.56 -36.86 20.43
N GLY A 335 27.94 -35.95 21.18
CA GLY A 335 27.76 -36.14 22.62
C GLY A 335 27.30 -37.57 22.87
N ARG A 336 28.02 -38.28 23.76
CA ARG A 336 27.90 -39.69 24.11
C ARG A 336 26.50 -40.28 23.81
N GLY A 337 26.41 -41.11 22.76
CA GLY A 337 25.33 -42.12 22.63
C GLY A 337 24.19 -41.89 21.63
N ARG A 338 24.21 -40.90 20.73
CA ARG A 338 23.17 -40.75 19.69
C ARG A 338 23.61 -41.31 18.35
N ARG A 339 22.82 -42.23 17.76
CA ARG A 339 23.02 -42.80 16.42
C ARG A 339 23.01 -41.67 15.36
N ALA A 340 23.87 -41.75 14.34
CA ALA A 340 23.83 -40.83 13.20
C ALA A 340 22.42 -40.78 12.57
N PRO A 341 21.92 -39.60 12.14
CA PRO A 341 20.63 -39.49 11.49
C PRO A 341 20.55 -40.43 10.27
N SER A 342 19.45 -41.17 10.14
CA SER A 342 19.21 -42.06 9.00
C SER A 342 18.75 -41.25 7.78
N GLY A 343 19.67 -40.53 7.13
CA GLY A 343 19.40 -39.73 5.94
C GLY A 343 19.52 -40.47 4.60
N GLY A 344 19.94 -41.74 4.61
CA GLY A 344 20.25 -42.49 3.40
C GLY A 344 21.32 -41.84 2.54
N ARG A 345 21.64 -42.43 1.39
CA ARG A 345 22.40 -41.74 0.34
C ARG A 345 21.47 -40.72 -0.31
N LEU A 346 21.98 -39.53 -0.62
CA LEU A 346 21.23 -38.52 -1.40
C LEU A 346 20.76 -39.10 -2.73
N GLU A 347 19.47 -38.98 -3.01
CA GLU A 347 18.87 -39.36 -4.29
C GLU A 347 18.62 -38.12 -5.16
N THR A 348 18.70 -38.28 -6.48
CA THR A 348 18.48 -37.18 -7.45
C THR A 348 17.08 -36.57 -7.35
N SER A 349 16.08 -37.33 -6.87
CA SER A 349 14.72 -36.86 -6.62
C SER A 349 14.61 -35.81 -5.52
N GLU A 350 15.65 -35.64 -4.70
CA GLU A 350 15.70 -34.68 -3.60
C GLU A 350 16.29 -33.33 -4.00
N PHE A 351 16.90 -33.24 -5.19
CA PHE A 351 17.54 -32.02 -5.67
C PHE A 351 16.47 -31.07 -6.22
N TYR A 352 16.56 -29.80 -5.82
CA TYR A 352 15.57 -28.76 -6.15
C TYR A 352 16.11 -27.68 -7.10
N LEU A 353 17.34 -27.84 -7.58
CA LEU A 353 17.98 -26.99 -8.57
C LEU A 353 19.15 -27.71 -9.23
N ASP A 354 19.59 -27.15 -10.37
CA ASP A 354 20.84 -27.56 -11.01
C ASP A 354 22.03 -26.83 -10.39
N ILE A 355 23.08 -27.58 -10.08
CA ILE A 355 24.36 -27.05 -9.59
C ILE A 355 25.48 -27.24 -10.61
N PRO A 356 26.56 -26.42 -10.55
CA PRO A 356 27.76 -26.66 -11.34
C PRO A 356 28.36 -28.05 -11.07
N PRO A 357 29.02 -28.67 -12.07
CA PRO A 357 29.54 -30.03 -11.95
C PRO A 357 30.65 -30.18 -10.90
N HIS A 358 31.30 -29.09 -10.50
CA HIS A 358 32.34 -29.08 -9.46
C HIS A 358 31.78 -28.86 -8.05
N TRP A 359 30.48 -28.63 -7.91
CA TRP A 359 29.79 -28.57 -6.63
C TRP A 359 29.34 -29.96 -6.19
N SER A 360 28.92 -30.11 -4.94
CA SER A 360 28.25 -31.34 -4.49
C SER A 360 27.08 -31.02 -3.58
N TRP A 361 26.17 -31.97 -3.45
CA TRP A 361 25.10 -31.91 -2.46
C TRP A 361 25.58 -32.53 -1.15
N ALA A 362 25.22 -31.91 -0.03
CA ALA A 362 25.46 -32.43 1.32
C ALA A 362 24.18 -32.30 2.17
N ARG A 363 24.05 -33.15 3.19
CA ARG A 363 23.01 -33.02 4.21
C ARG A 363 23.46 -32.02 5.27
N ILE A 364 22.53 -31.26 5.84
CA ILE A 364 22.87 -30.28 6.90
C ILE A 364 23.65 -30.93 8.06
N HIS A 365 23.26 -32.12 8.48
CA HIS A 365 23.94 -32.84 9.57
C HIS A 365 25.37 -33.31 9.24
N GLU A 366 25.77 -33.33 7.97
CA GLU A 366 27.14 -33.65 7.56
C GLU A 366 28.07 -32.44 7.69
N LEU A 367 27.50 -31.24 7.75
CA LEU A 367 28.24 -29.97 7.73
C LEU A 367 28.52 -29.41 9.13
N GLY A 368 27.83 -29.92 10.16
CA GLY A 368 27.95 -29.41 11.52
C GLY A 368 27.06 -30.10 12.55
N ILE A 369 27.18 -29.64 13.79
CA ILE A 369 26.39 -30.12 14.91
C ILE A 369 25.00 -29.49 14.86
N THR A 370 23.98 -30.31 14.62
CA THR A 370 22.59 -29.84 14.58
C THR A 370 21.92 -29.92 15.94
N GLN A 371 21.13 -28.89 16.27
CA GLN A 371 20.41 -28.79 17.54
C GLN A 371 19.01 -28.20 17.34
N THR A 372 18.14 -28.43 18.33
CA THR A 372 16.89 -27.68 18.50
C THR A 372 16.97 -26.97 19.84
N GLY A 373 16.52 -25.73 19.88
CA GLY A 373 16.54 -24.93 21.10
C GLY A 373 15.72 -25.57 22.23
N THR A 374 15.91 -25.07 23.44
CA THR A 374 15.17 -25.53 24.61
C THR A 374 14.89 -24.34 25.49
N SER A 375 13.61 -24.12 25.79
CA SER A 375 13.18 -22.99 26.61
C SER A 375 13.26 -23.38 28.09
N PRO A 376 13.97 -22.62 28.93
CA PRO A 376 13.89 -22.75 30.38
C PRO A 376 12.47 -22.51 30.88
N SER A 377 12.15 -23.00 32.07
CA SER A 377 10.82 -22.80 32.66
C SER A 377 10.58 -21.33 32.96
N SER A 378 9.58 -20.72 32.30
CA SER A 378 9.22 -19.31 32.52
C SER A 378 8.72 -19.00 33.93
N SER A 379 8.38 -20.03 34.72
CA SER A 379 7.97 -19.88 36.11
C SER A 379 9.15 -19.67 37.08
N ASN A 380 10.38 -20.03 36.69
CA ASN A 380 11.56 -19.82 37.50
C ASN A 380 12.32 -18.59 36.99
N ALA A 381 12.12 -17.45 37.66
CA ALA A 381 12.74 -16.18 37.29
C ALA A 381 14.28 -16.22 37.38
N ASP A 382 14.85 -17.05 38.26
CA ASP A 382 16.29 -17.15 38.48
C ASP A 382 17.04 -17.74 37.28
N LEU A 383 16.34 -18.42 36.36
CA LEU A 383 16.91 -18.92 35.11
C LEU A 383 17.10 -17.81 34.05
N PHE A 384 16.53 -16.63 34.26
CA PHE A 384 16.60 -15.50 33.34
C PHE A 384 17.54 -14.43 33.89
N GLY A 385 18.27 -13.77 33.00
CA GLY A 385 19.30 -12.82 33.37
C GLY A 385 20.00 -12.23 32.15
N ASN A 386 21.20 -11.70 32.36
CA ASN A 386 21.98 -11.02 31.32
C ASN A 386 23.30 -11.73 30.99
N PHE A 387 23.44 -13.01 31.37
CA PHE A 387 24.69 -13.76 31.17
C PHE A 387 24.86 -14.18 29.71
N ILE A 388 23.83 -14.80 29.11
CA ILE A 388 23.82 -15.19 27.69
C ILE A 388 22.48 -14.81 27.03
N PRO A 389 22.46 -14.23 25.82
CA PRO A 389 21.22 -13.92 25.12
C PRO A 389 20.37 -15.16 24.86
N PHE A 390 19.04 -15.02 24.99
CA PHE A 390 18.08 -16.08 24.67
C PHE A 390 17.26 -15.71 23.44
N VAL A 391 17.65 -16.25 22.29
CA VAL A 391 17.09 -15.92 20.98
C VAL A 391 15.75 -16.63 20.74
N LYS A 392 14.72 -15.87 20.39
CA LYS A 392 13.37 -16.32 20.03
C LYS A 392 13.10 -16.06 18.55
N PRO A 393 12.06 -16.68 17.94
CA PRO A 393 11.75 -16.49 16.52
C PRO A 393 11.43 -15.05 16.10
N GLY A 394 10.93 -14.23 17.04
CA GLY A 394 10.68 -12.81 16.80
C GLY A 394 11.96 -12.00 16.64
N ASP A 395 13.07 -12.47 17.22
CA ASP A 395 14.36 -11.77 17.24
C ASP A 395 15.15 -11.97 15.95
N LEU A 396 14.75 -12.95 15.13
CA LEU A 396 15.29 -13.16 13.79
C LEU A 396 14.47 -12.31 12.82
N ASP A 397 15.10 -11.42 12.07
CA ASP A 397 14.45 -10.63 11.01
C ASP A 397 14.88 -11.06 9.60
N GLY A 398 15.84 -11.99 9.49
CA GLY A 398 16.43 -12.45 8.24
C GLY A 398 17.62 -11.62 7.74
N ALA A 399 17.97 -10.51 8.38
CA ALA A 399 19.17 -9.71 8.15
C ALA A 399 20.12 -9.77 9.37
N SER A 400 19.59 -9.54 10.57
CA SER A 400 20.28 -9.51 11.85
C SER A 400 19.53 -10.31 12.94
N ILE A 401 20.15 -10.45 14.10
CA ILE A 401 19.49 -11.01 15.30
C ILE A 401 19.40 -9.87 16.31
N SER A 402 18.20 -9.57 16.81
CA SER A 402 18.04 -8.68 17.96
C SER A 402 18.42 -9.43 19.24
N TYR A 403 19.24 -8.80 20.09
CA TYR A 403 19.65 -9.34 21.38
C TYR A 403 19.07 -8.53 22.56
N ASP A 404 18.09 -7.67 22.29
CA ASP A 404 17.52 -6.75 23.30
C ASP A 404 16.54 -7.45 24.25
N GLY A 405 16.13 -8.68 23.91
CA GLY A 405 15.27 -9.51 24.73
C GLY A 405 15.96 -10.03 26.00
N PRO A 406 15.18 -10.50 26.99
CA PRO A 406 15.73 -11.08 28.22
C PRO A 406 16.56 -12.33 27.91
N GLY A 407 17.78 -12.36 28.43
CA GLY A 407 18.70 -13.50 28.32
C GLY A 407 18.50 -14.53 29.44
N LEU A 408 19.46 -15.43 29.56
CA LEU A 408 19.56 -16.42 30.63
C LEU A 408 20.61 -16.01 31.66
N SER A 409 20.43 -16.48 32.90
CA SER A 409 21.46 -16.48 33.94
C SER A 409 22.46 -17.63 33.70
N GLU A 410 23.55 -17.68 34.47
CA GLU A 410 24.50 -18.81 34.44
C GLU A 410 23.80 -20.16 34.71
N GLU A 411 22.89 -20.19 35.68
CA GLU A 411 22.07 -21.37 35.98
C GLU A 411 21.12 -21.70 34.82
N GLY A 412 20.48 -20.68 34.23
CA GLY A 412 19.56 -20.82 33.11
C GLY A 412 20.16 -21.49 31.88
N VAL A 413 21.46 -21.27 31.60
CA VAL A 413 22.17 -21.91 30.49
C VAL A 413 22.17 -23.44 30.66
N GLY A 414 22.28 -23.96 31.88
CA GLY A 414 22.22 -25.39 32.18
C GLY A 414 20.87 -26.04 31.84
N HIS A 415 19.81 -25.22 31.72
CA HIS A 415 18.45 -25.61 31.34
C HIS A 415 18.13 -25.33 29.86
N SER A 416 19.11 -24.89 29.06
CA SER A 416 18.95 -24.58 27.65
C SER A 416 20.01 -25.26 26.78
N ARG A 417 20.08 -24.89 25.50
CA ARG A 417 21.08 -25.35 24.54
C ARG A 417 21.94 -24.16 24.14
N LEU A 418 23.24 -24.26 24.41
CA LEU A 418 24.23 -23.27 23.99
C LEU A 418 24.62 -23.51 22.53
N ALA A 419 24.53 -22.46 21.73
CA ALA A 419 25.06 -22.39 20.37
C ALA A 419 26.18 -21.34 20.34
N PRO A 420 27.40 -21.70 19.92
CA PRO A 420 28.50 -20.74 19.85
C PRO A 420 28.31 -19.75 18.69
N ALA A 421 29.11 -18.69 18.68
CA ALA A 421 29.23 -17.77 17.54
C ALA A 421 29.52 -18.50 16.21
N GLY A 422 28.90 -18.07 15.11
CA GLY A 422 28.99 -18.72 13.80
C GLY A 422 28.00 -19.86 13.59
N THR A 423 27.03 -20.02 14.49
CA THR A 423 25.94 -20.99 14.34
C THR A 423 24.87 -20.45 13.40
N VAL A 424 24.43 -21.26 12.44
CA VAL A 424 23.32 -20.91 11.53
C VAL A 424 22.01 -21.35 12.17
N MET A 425 21.07 -20.43 12.32
CA MET A 425 19.77 -20.65 12.93
C MET A 425 18.66 -20.53 11.90
N MET A 426 17.63 -21.38 12.01
CA MET A 426 16.41 -21.29 11.20
C MET A 426 15.17 -21.50 12.08
N VAL A 427 14.19 -20.61 11.93
CA VAL A 427 12.86 -20.82 12.53
C VAL A 427 12.16 -21.95 11.77
N CYS A 428 11.68 -22.94 12.51
CA CYS A 428 11.12 -24.19 11.98
C CYS A 428 9.67 -24.45 12.40
N ILE A 429 9.03 -23.50 13.09
CA ILE A 429 7.65 -23.61 13.58
C ILE A 429 6.90 -22.30 13.34
N GLY A 430 5.66 -22.39 12.86
CA GLY A 430 4.71 -21.29 12.78
C GLY A 430 4.82 -20.45 11.50
N ALA A 431 4.09 -19.32 11.47
CA ALA A 431 3.98 -18.46 10.29
C ALA A 431 5.32 -17.85 9.82
N THR A 432 6.32 -17.84 10.70
CA THR A 432 7.67 -17.32 10.41
C THR A 432 8.68 -18.42 10.08
N LEU A 433 8.21 -19.64 9.77
CA LEU A 433 9.08 -20.72 9.28
C LEU A 433 9.92 -20.20 8.10
N GLY A 434 11.23 -20.38 8.19
CA GLY A 434 12.16 -19.96 7.14
C GLY A 434 13.08 -18.82 7.48
N LYS A 435 12.82 -18.05 8.55
CA LYS A 435 13.73 -16.98 8.97
C LYS A 435 15.10 -17.55 9.35
N VAL A 436 16.17 -17.01 8.76
CA VAL A 436 17.54 -17.52 8.91
C VAL A 436 18.52 -16.41 9.27
N ASN A 437 19.35 -16.65 10.27
CA ASN A 437 20.43 -15.76 10.67
C ASN A 437 21.65 -16.58 11.13
N VAL A 438 22.81 -15.91 11.19
CA VAL A 438 24.05 -16.47 11.76
C VAL A 438 24.35 -15.72 13.05
N THR A 439 24.71 -16.45 14.10
CA THR A 439 25.07 -15.84 15.39
C THR A 439 26.44 -15.17 15.32
N ASP A 440 26.57 -13.97 15.90
CA ASP A 440 27.85 -13.27 16.04
C ASP A 440 28.54 -13.56 17.39
N ARG A 441 27.80 -14.16 18.33
CA ARG A 441 28.20 -14.48 19.71
C ARG A 441 27.55 -15.78 20.17
N ASP A 442 27.94 -16.23 21.36
CA ASP A 442 27.34 -17.39 22.02
C ASP A 442 25.93 -17.06 22.51
N VAL A 443 24.97 -17.95 22.25
CA VAL A 443 23.55 -17.74 22.54
C VAL A 443 22.86 -19.02 23.00
N CYS A 444 21.80 -18.87 23.77
CA CYS A 444 20.77 -19.90 23.94
C CYS A 444 19.55 -19.54 23.10
N PHE A 445 18.68 -20.50 22.79
CA PHE A 445 17.59 -20.24 21.85
C PHE A 445 16.36 -21.12 22.07
N ASN A 446 15.24 -20.60 21.58
CA ASN A 446 13.90 -21.17 21.73
C ASN A 446 13.70 -22.47 20.94
N GLN A 447 12.79 -23.34 21.43
CA GLN A 447 12.43 -24.62 20.81
C GLN A 447 11.84 -24.56 19.40
N GLN A 448 11.42 -23.37 18.94
CA GLN A 448 10.93 -23.15 17.58
C GLN A 448 12.06 -22.97 16.55
N ILE A 449 13.32 -22.92 17.00
CA ILE A 449 14.50 -22.72 16.16
C ILE A 449 15.32 -24.01 16.14
N ASN A 450 15.66 -24.46 14.93
CA ASN A 450 16.72 -25.43 14.71
C ASN A 450 18.00 -24.69 14.33
N SER A 451 19.15 -25.28 14.66
CA SER A 451 20.44 -24.71 14.31
C SER A 451 21.42 -25.77 13.81
N VAL A 452 22.42 -25.30 13.06
CA VAL A 452 23.61 -26.06 12.70
C VAL A 452 24.83 -25.21 13.05
N THR A 453 25.69 -25.75 13.92
CA THR A 453 27.02 -25.17 14.20
C THR A 453 28.02 -25.84 13.27
N PRO A 454 28.50 -25.16 12.22
CA PRO A 454 29.36 -25.79 11.22
C PRO A 454 30.69 -26.27 11.80
N HIS A 455 31.20 -27.40 11.31
CA HIS A 455 32.54 -27.89 11.67
C HIS A 455 33.64 -26.97 11.10
N VAL A 456 33.40 -26.39 9.93
CA VAL A 456 34.23 -25.33 9.33
C VAL A 456 33.45 -24.03 9.41
N ARG A 457 33.83 -23.14 10.34
CA ARG A 457 33.08 -21.90 10.63
C ARG A 457 32.80 -21.05 9.38
N ASP A 458 33.73 -21.04 8.43
CA ASP A 458 33.68 -20.21 7.22
C ASP A 458 32.51 -20.55 6.27
N ILE A 459 31.93 -21.75 6.37
CA ILE A 459 30.76 -22.11 5.54
C ILE A 459 29.45 -21.49 6.06
N ALA A 460 29.41 -20.98 7.29
CA ALA A 460 28.18 -20.55 7.97
C ALA A 460 27.40 -19.50 7.17
N ARG A 461 28.08 -18.50 6.61
CA ARG A 461 27.45 -17.42 5.84
C ARG A 461 26.86 -17.94 4.54
N PHE A 462 27.57 -18.84 3.85
CA PHE A 462 27.05 -19.47 2.64
C PHE A 462 25.85 -20.38 2.95
N LEU A 463 25.87 -21.15 4.04
CA LEU A 463 24.71 -21.92 4.48
C LEU A 463 23.49 -21.04 4.78
N ALA A 464 23.70 -19.87 5.38
CA ALA A 464 22.61 -18.93 5.60
C ALA A 464 22.02 -18.41 4.28
N ILE A 465 22.85 -18.13 3.26
CA ILE A 465 22.38 -17.80 1.90
C ILE A 465 21.59 -18.98 1.32
N ALA A 466 22.13 -20.19 1.44
CA ALA A 466 21.50 -21.40 0.92
C ALA A 466 20.12 -21.66 1.54
N PHE A 467 19.98 -21.47 2.85
CA PHE A 467 18.69 -21.63 3.50
C PHE A 467 17.69 -20.54 3.13
N LYS A 468 18.13 -19.32 2.79
CA LYS A 468 17.24 -18.24 2.33
C LYS A 468 16.82 -18.36 0.86
N ALA A 469 17.49 -19.19 0.06
CA ALA A 469 17.11 -19.40 -1.34
C ALA A 469 15.74 -20.07 -1.46
N SER A 470 14.97 -19.69 -2.48
CA SER A 470 13.55 -20.06 -2.58
C SER A 470 13.36 -21.57 -2.73
N GLY A 471 14.28 -22.25 -3.43
CA GLY A 471 14.24 -23.70 -3.57
C GLY A 471 14.37 -24.44 -2.24
N PHE A 472 15.30 -24.02 -1.37
CA PHE A 472 15.45 -24.60 -0.04
C PHE A 472 14.23 -24.29 0.84
N GLN A 473 13.73 -23.05 0.79
CA GLN A 473 12.52 -22.65 1.51
C GLN A 473 11.33 -23.51 1.09
N SER A 474 11.05 -23.64 -0.21
CA SER A 474 9.98 -24.50 -0.73
C SER A 474 10.14 -25.95 -0.28
N LEU A 475 11.36 -26.47 -0.28
CA LEU A 475 11.64 -27.82 0.22
C LEU A 475 11.35 -27.94 1.72
N ALA A 476 11.82 -27.00 2.55
CA ALA A 476 11.56 -26.99 3.99
C ALA A 476 10.05 -26.90 4.30
N TRP A 477 9.33 -26.03 3.60
CA TRP A 477 7.87 -25.91 3.67
C TRP A 477 7.15 -27.20 3.25
N SER A 478 7.64 -27.90 2.21
CA SER A 478 7.07 -29.19 1.77
C SER A 478 7.21 -30.30 2.82
N LYS A 479 8.21 -30.20 3.70
CA LYS A 479 8.44 -31.15 4.80
C LYS A 479 7.72 -30.76 6.09
N ALA A 480 7.19 -29.54 6.16
CA ALA A 480 6.40 -29.08 7.29
C ALA A 480 5.04 -29.81 7.32
N GLY A 481 4.56 -30.20 8.50
CA GLY A 481 3.25 -30.86 8.63
C GLY A 481 2.08 -29.93 8.22
N THR A 482 1.00 -30.50 7.69
CA THR A 482 -0.22 -29.78 7.24
C THR A 482 -1.19 -29.39 8.37
N GLY A 483 -0.71 -29.42 9.63
CA GLY A 483 -1.52 -29.02 10.78
C GLY A 483 -1.80 -27.52 10.83
N THR A 484 -2.54 -27.08 11.85
CA THR A 484 -2.89 -25.67 12.07
C THR A 484 -1.69 -24.74 12.20
N LEU A 485 -0.52 -25.27 12.56
CA LEU A 485 0.77 -24.57 12.52
C LEU A 485 1.80 -25.43 11.76
N PRO A 486 2.46 -24.87 10.74
CA PRO A 486 3.50 -25.59 10.01
C PRO A 486 4.70 -25.85 10.93
N ILE A 487 5.20 -27.08 10.91
CA ILE A 487 6.34 -27.52 11.74
C ILE A 487 7.24 -28.48 10.98
N ILE A 488 8.54 -28.17 10.93
CA ILE A 488 9.59 -29.11 10.52
C ILE A 488 10.41 -29.52 11.75
N SER A 489 10.37 -30.81 12.10
CA SER A 489 11.15 -31.35 13.21
C SER A 489 12.65 -31.32 12.88
N LYS A 490 13.50 -31.28 13.91
CA LYS A 490 14.96 -31.36 13.75
C LYS A 490 15.40 -32.49 12.82
N GLY A 491 14.85 -33.69 13.03
CA GLY A 491 15.22 -34.88 12.25
C GLY A 491 14.86 -34.78 10.78
N LYS A 492 13.74 -34.10 10.44
CA LYS A 492 13.38 -33.83 9.04
C LYS A 492 14.21 -32.68 8.45
N TRP A 493 14.54 -31.68 9.26
CA TRP A 493 15.31 -30.52 8.85
C TRP A 493 16.78 -30.87 8.60
N GLU A 494 17.42 -31.61 9.51
CA GLU A 494 18.86 -31.89 9.47
C GLU A 494 19.29 -32.78 8.30
N VAL A 495 18.34 -33.48 7.67
CA VAL A 495 18.54 -34.28 6.46
C VAL A 495 18.19 -33.53 5.18
N LEU A 496 17.87 -32.24 5.21
CA LEU A 496 17.62 -31.51 3.98
C LEU A 496 18.92 -31.37 3.15
N PRO A 497 18.86 -31.52 1.82
CA PRO A 497 20.00 -31.33 0.94
C PRO A 497 20.33 -29.84 0.77
N VAL A 498 21.62 -29.53 0.72
CA VAL A 498 22.16 -28.18 0.51
C VAL A 498 23.26 -28.26 -0.56
N PRO A 499 23.27 -27.37 -1.55
CA PRO A 499 24.35 -27.32 -2.52
C PRO A 499 25.61 -26.76 -1.84
N LEU A 500 26.78 -27.31 -2.14
CA LEU A 500 28.04 -26.92 -1.51
C LEU A 500 29.12 -26.69 -2.60
N PRO A 501 29.62 -25.45 -2.75
CA PRO A 501 30.79 -25.10 -3.56
C PRO A 501 32.10 -25.35 -2.82
N PRO A 502 33.27 -25.27 -3.49
CA PRO A 502 34.56 -25.16 -2.83
C PRO A 502 34.61 -23.95 -1.90
N LEU A 503 35.38 -24.02 -0.81
CA LEU A 503 35.38 -22.98 0.22
C LEU A 503 35.78 -21.59 -0.32
N ALA A 504 36.77 -21.53 -1.22
CA ALA A 504 37.18 -20.29 -1.87
C ALA A 504 36.02 -19.65 -2.68
N GLU A 505 35.27 -20.47 -3.42
CA GLU A 505 34.11 -20.01 -4.17
C GLU A 505 32.96 -19.57 -3.25
N GLN A 506 32.74 -20.25 -2.12
CA GLN A 506 31.77 -19.81 -1.10
C GLN A 506 32.07 -18.38 -0.63
N HIS A 507 33.34 -18.06 -0.33
CA HIS A 507 33.74 -16.71 0.09
C HIS A 507 33.47 -15.66 -1.00
N ARG A 508 33.78 -15.97 -2.26
CA ARG A 508 33.50 -15.06 -3.39
C ARG A 508 32.00 -14.85 -3.59
N ILE A 509 31.20 -15.90 -3.46
CA ILE A 509 29.74 -15.82 -3.53
C ILE A 509 29.20 -14.93 -2.41
N VAL A 510 29.62 -15.18 -1.15
CA VAL A 510 29.20 -14.39 0.00
C VAL A 510 29.53 -12.92 -0.19
N ALA A 511 30.76 -12.60 -0.61
CA ALA A 511 31.18 -11.22 -0.86
C ALA A 511 30.32 -10.54 -1.94
N LYS A 512 30.01 -11.24 -3.04
CA LYS A 512 29.17 -10.69 -4.12
C LYS A 512 27.70 -10.56 -3.70
N VAL A 513 27.17 -11.47 -2.89
CA VAL A 513 25.82 -11.32 -2.31
C VAL A 513 25.77 -10.10 -1.39
N ASP A 514 26.77 -9.89 -0.53
CA ASP A 514 26.84 -8.71 0.35
C ASP A 514 26.83 -7.41 -0.46
N GLU A 515 27.64 -7.32 -1.52
CA GLU A 515 27.69 -6.18 -2.44
C GLU A 515 26.32 -5.88 -3.06
N LEU A 516 25.65 -6.90 -3.61
CA LEU A 516 24.35 -6.73 -4.27
C LEU A 516 23.22 -6.46 -3.29
N MET A 517 23.28 -7.02 -2.07
CA MET A 517 22.31 -6.72 -1.01
C MET A 517 22.45 -5.28 -0.51
N ALA A 518 23.69 -4.78 -0.38
CA ALA A 518 23.93 -3.38 -0.04
C ALA A 518 23.41 -2.43 -1.14
N LEU A 519 23.54 -2.79 -2.42
CA LEU A 519 22.92 -2.05 -3.52
C LEU A 519 21.39 -2.05 -3.40
N CYS A 520 20.77 -3.19 -3.07
CA CYS A 520 19.33 -3.26 -2.83
C CYS A 520 18.91 -2.37 -1.65
N ASP A 521 19.69 -2.31 -0.57
CA ASP A 521 19.44 -1.43 0.58
C ASP A 521 19.48 0.06 0.17
N GLN A 522 20.47 0.45 -0.65
CA GLN A 522 20.58 1.81 -1.17
C GLN A 522 19.40 2.20 -2.07
N LEU A 523 18.98 1.28 -2.95
CA LEU A 523 17.81 1.49 -3.80
C LEU A 523 16.54 1.67 -2.95
N GLU A 524 16.35 0.84 -1.93
CA GLU A 524 15.18 0.90 -1.04
C GLU A 524 15.15 2.19 -0.22
N ALA A 525 16.31 2.64 0.27
CA ALA A 525 16.45 3.93 0.94
C ALA A 525 16.14 5.11 0.01
N SER A 526 16.68 5.10 -1.22
CA SER A 526 16.46 6.14 -2.23
C SER A 526 14.99 6.26 -2.63
N LEU A 527 14.28 5.13 -2.80
CA LEU A 527 12.84 5.15 -3.05
C LEU A 527 12.06 5.79 -1.90
N THR A 528 12.39 5.42 -0.67
CA THR A 528 11.73 5.93 0.53
C THR A 528 11.94 7.43 0.69
N GLU A 529 13.16 7.90 0.49
CA GLU A 529 13.50 9.33 0.54
C GLU A 529 12.82 10.12 -0.59
N GLY A 530 12.83 9.58 -1.81
CA GLY A 530 12.16 10.19 -2.96
C GLY A 530 10.64 10.28 -2.79
N GLU A 531 10.01 9.28 -2.18
CA GLU A 531 8.59 9.32 -1.82
C GLU A 531 8.28 10.42 -0.80
N GLN A 532 9.04 10.47 0.30
CA GLN A 532 8.86 11.51 1.32
C GLN A 532 9.07 12.92 0.77
N THR A 533 10.09 13.09 -0.08
CA THR A 533 10.40 14.39 -0.71
C THR A 533 9.26 14.83 -1.63
N ARG A 534 8.76 13.93 -2.49
CA ARG A 534 7.62 14.23 -3.38
C ARG A 534 6.35 14.57 -2.60
N SER A 535 6.06 13.85 -1.52
CA SER A 535 4.90 14.15 -0.66
C SER A 535 5.00 15.51 0.02
N LYS A 536 6.18 15.88 0.54
CA LYS A 536 6.41 17.21 1.14
C LYS A 536 6.33 18.33 0.11
N LEU A 537 6.90 18.12 -1.08
CA LEU A 537 6.83 19.09 -2.18
C LEU A 537 5.38 19.30 -2.64
N LEU A 538 4.61 18.22 -2.78
CA LEU A 538 3.18 18.30 -3.07
C LEU A 538 2.44 19.14 -2.03
N GLU A 539 2.67 18.88 -0.75
CA GLU A 539 2.04 19.62 0.34
C GLU A 539 2.40 21.11 0.31
N ALA A 540 3.69 21.44 0.11
CA ALA A 540 4.15 22.82 0.02
C ALA A 540 3.55 23.57 -1.18
N VAL A 541 3.54 22.96 -2.37
CA VAL A 541 2.97 23.58 -3.59
C VAL A 541 1.47 23.79 -3.46
N LEU A 542 0.75 22.82 -2.86
CA LEU A 542 -0.67 22.97 -2.59
C LEU A 542 -0.94 24.10 -1.59
N HIS A 543 -0.14 24.19 -0.53
CA HIS A 543 -0.27 25.24 0.48
C HIS A 543 -0.04 26.63 -0.11
N GLU A 544 1.09 26.84 -0.81
CA GLU A 544 1.44 28.11 -1.43
C GLU A 544 0.37 28.57 -2.43
N ALA A 545 -0.19 27.63 -3.20
CA ALA A 545 -1.20 27.96 -4.18
C ALA A 545 -2.59 28.29 -3.58
N LEU A 546 -2.86 27.91 -2.32
CA LEU A 546 -4.08 28.27 -1.59
C LEU A 546 -3.96 29.58 -0.82
N GLU A 547 -2.76 29.94 -0.34
CA GLU A 547 -2.54 31.20 0.35
C GLU A 547 -2.72 32.40 -0.58
N PRO A 548 -3.25 33.53 -0.09
CA PRO A 548 -3.18 34.77 -0.83
C PRO A 548 -1.71 35.12 -1.01
N GLY A 549 -1.24 35.18 -2.26
CA GLY A 549 0.10 35.68 -2.54
C GLY A 549 0.30 37.00 -1.81
N LEU A 550 1.33 37.09 -0.97
CA LEU A 550 1.85 38.36 -0.50
C LEU A 550 2.12 39.18 -1.76
N ALA A 551 1.24 40.15 -2.03
CA ALA A 551 1.47 41.15 -3.04
C ALA A 551 2.78 41.86 -2.64
N ALA A 552 3.85 41.56 -3.37
CA ALA A 552 5.11 42.29 -3.35
C ALA A 552 5.03 43.45 -4.32
#